data_AF-A7BAW0-F1
#
_entry.id   AF-A7BAW0-F1
#
_cell.length_a   1.000
_cell.length_b   1.000
_cell.length_c   1.000
_cell.angle_alpha   90.00
_cell.angle_beta   90.00
_cell.angle_gamma   90.00
#
_symmetry.space_group_name_H-M   'P 1'
#
loop_
_entity.id
_entity.type
_entity.pdbx_description
1 polymer ?
#
loop_
_entity_poly.entity_id
_entity_poly.type
_entity_poly.pdbx_seq_one_letter_code
_entity_poly.pdbx_strand_id
1 'polypeptide(L)'
;MSIRPARIRAIVVAVLVLAFIIPWTYAHIAYAWPWKRFQTGTRITCQGQYLVGAEPNQNATRLGTLTNDSLVRLDAWGEISMGAETAGFTLFTIEGNHVNDIAHVPELQLGESTTVAGVGTFTLKEAHSGIVWFTPNPGGATFCFTPDPTFTVNPYF
;
A
#
# COMPACT_ATOMS: atom_id res chain seq x y z
N MET A 1 -4.76 64.69 8.44
CA MET A 1 -3.71 63.65 8.33
C MET A 1 -3.95 62.84 7.06
N SER A 2 -3.12 63.02 6.02
CA SER A 2 -3.30 62.41 4.69
C SER A 2 -2.84 60.94 4.73
N ILE A 3 -3.79 60.02 4.72
CA ILE A 3 -3.53 58.58 4.81
C ILE A 3 -3.52 57.89 3.42
N ARG A 4 -3.53 58.67 2.33
CA ARG A 4 -4.07 58.19 1.04
C ARG A 4 -3.11 57.41 0.13
N PRO A 5 -1.80 57.68 0.00
CA PRO A 5 -0.94 56.88 -0.89
C PRO A 5 -0.10 55.81 -0.19
N ALA A 6 0.46 56.09 1.00
CA ALA A 6 1.40 55.18 1.67
C ALA A 6 0.71 53.90 2.20
N ARG A 7 -0.50 54.03 2.75
CA ARG A 7 -1.27 52.90 3.27
C ARG A 7 -1.76 51.96 2.16
N ILE A 8 -2.16 52.53 1.02
CA ILE A 8 -2.56 51.75 -0.16
C ILE A 8 -1.36 50.99 -0.72
N ARG A 9 -0.20 51.64 -0.87
CA ARG A 9 1.03 50.97 -1.30
C ARG A 9 1.43 49.83 -0.37
N ALA A 10 1.33 50.02 0.95
CA ALA A 10 1.62 48.98 1.92
C ALA A 10 0.68 47.76 1.80
N ILE A 11 -0.63 48.00 1.61
CA ILE A 11 -1.61 46.92 1.42
C ILE A 11 -1.35 46.16 0.11
N VAL A 12 -1.08 46.88 -0.99
CA VAL A 12 -0.78 46.26 -2.29
C VAL A 12 0.48 45.40 -2.21
N VAL A 13 1.55 45.90 -1.59
CA VAL A 13 2.77 45.13 -1.37
C VAL A 13 2.51 43.90 -0.50
N ALA A 14 1.72 44.03 0.58
CA ALA A 14 1.38 42.90 1.43
C ALA A 14 0.60 41.81 0.67
N VAL A 15 -0.36 42.20 -0.19
CA VAL A 15 -1.12 41.26 -1.03
C VAL A 15 -0.21 40.57 -2.04
N LEU A 16 0.69 41.31 -2.70
CA LEU A 16 1.65 40.72 -3.65
C LEU A 16 2.62 39.75 -2.97
N VAL A 17 3.09 40.08 -1.76
CA VAL A 17 3.95 39.19 -0.97
C VAL A 17 3.18 37.93 -0.59
N LEU A 18 1.93 38.02 -0.13
CA LEU A 18 1.09 36.84 0.15
C LEU A 18 0.83 36.01 -1.11
N ALA A 19 0.52 36.65 -2.23
CA ALA A 19 0.29 36.00 -3.51
C ALA A 19 1.55 35.35 -4.09
N PHE A 20 2.74 35.75 -3.65
CA PHE A 20 4.00 35.09 -4.01
C PHE A 20 4.35 33.98 -3.01
N ILE A 21 4.26 34.26 -1.70
CA ILE A 21 4.65 33.31 -0.65
C ILE A 21 3.71 32.11 -0.62
N ILE A 22 2.40 32.28 -0.77
CA ILE A 22 1.44 31.16 -0.70
C ILE A 22 1.68 30.13 -1.83
N PRO A 23 1.79 30.52 -3.12
CA PRO A 23 2.14 29.57 -4.17
C PRO A 23 3.56 29.03 -4.03
N TRP A 24 4.52 29.84 -3.58
CA TRP A 24 5.91 29.41 -3.36
C TRP A 24 6.00 28.34 -2.28
N THR A 25 5.38 28.55 -1.12
CA THR A 25 5.34 27.55 -0.05
C THR A 25 4.56 26.31 -0.47
N TYR A 26 3.44 26.46 -1.18
CA TYR A 26 2.71 25.32 -1.72
C TYR A 26 3.55 24.53 -2.72
N ALA A 27 4.28 25.20 -3.62
CA ALA A 27 5.18 24.56 -4.57
C ALA A 27 6.34 23.86 -3.85
N HIS A 28 6.92 24.46 -2.80
CA HIS A 28 7.98 23.82 -2.02
C HIS A 28 7.49 22.64 -1.20
N ILE A 29 6.30 22.71 -0.59
CA ILE A 29 5.71 21.57 0.12
C ILE A 29 5.34 20.47 -0.89
N ALA A 30 4.73 20.84 -2.02
CA ALA A 30 4.40 19.90 -3.09
C ALA A 30 5.63 19.34 -3.80
N TYR A 31 6.79 20.00 -3.75
CA TYR A 31 8.03 19.48 -4.35
C TYR A 31 8.89 18.70 -3.34
N ALA A 32 8.88 19.12 -2.07
CA ALA A 32 9.62 18.47 -0.99
C ALA A 32 8.88 17.26 -0.40
N TRP A 33 7.55 17.19 -0.52
CA TRP A 33 6.84 15.94 -0.27
C TRP A 33 7.28 14.92 -1.33
N PRO A 34 7.56 13.67 -0.93
CA PRO A 34 8.04 12.65 -1.84
C PRO A 34 6.90 12.08 -2.69
N TRP A 35 6.13 12.92 -3.41
CA TRP A 35 5.17 12.48 -4.43
C TRP A 35 5.84 11.63 -5.52
N LYS A 36 7.17 11.72 -5.63
CA LYS A 36 7.97 10.83 -6.48
C LYS A 36 7.85 9.35 -6.09
N ARG A 37 7.42 8.97 -4.89
CA ARG A 37 7.14 7.55 -4.59
C ARG A 37 6.02 6.99 -5.46
N PHE A 38 4.98 7.79 -5.75
CA PHE A 38 3.87 7.39 -6.63
C PHE A 38 4.23 7.32 -8.12
N GLN A 39 5.20 8.12 -8.58
CA GLN A 39 5.58 8.18 -10.00
C GLN A 39 6.78 7.30 -10.35
N THR A 40 7.59 6.96 -9.35
CA THR A 40 8.70 6.01 -9.47
C THR A 40 8.25 4.71 -8.83
N GLY A 41 7.14 4.18 -9.34
CA GLY A 41 6.86 2.76 -9.23
C GLY A 41 8.10 2.03 -9.71
N THR A 42 8.84 1.46 -8.76
CA THR A 42 9.64 0.29 -9.07
C THR A 42 8.57 -0.70 -9.49
N ARG A 43 8.29 -0.79 -10.79
CA ARG A 43 7.16 -1.57 -11.29
C ARG A 43 7.55 -3.02 -11.05
N ILE A 44 7.21 -3.54 -9.88
CA ILE A 44 7.61 -4.89 -9.47
C ILE A 44 6.80 -5.82 -10.36
N THR A 45 7.48 -6.38 -11.35
CA THR A 45 6.91 -7.39 -12.22
C THR A 45 7.13 -8.73 -11.56
N CYS A 46 6.05 -9.46 -11.25
CA CYS A 46 6.10 -10.83 -10.76
C CYS A 46 6.49 -11.81 -11.89
N GLN A 47 7.63 -11.60 -12.55
CA GLN A 47 8.07 -12.47 -13.64
C GLN A 47 8.42 -13.85 -13.09
N GLY A 48 7.70 -14.89 -13.54
CA GLY A 48 7.89 -16.25 -13.06
C GLY A 48 7.35 -16.51 -11.65
N GLN A 49 6.54 -15.59 -11.10
CA GLN A 49 5.91 -15.70 -9.79
C GLN A 49 4.39 -15.58 -9.92
N TYR A 50 3.64 -16.09 -8.95
CA TYR A 50 2.18 -15.96 -8.93
C TYR A 50 1.80 -14.57 -8.42
N LEU A 51 0.83 -13.92 -9.08
CA LEU A 51 0.25 -12.70 -8.56
C LEU A 51 -0.91 -13.07 -7.63
N VAL A 52 -0.76 -12.78 -6.35
CA VAL A 52 -1.79 -13.05 -5.33
C VAL A 52 -2.12 -11.78 -4.58
N GLY A 53 -3.33 -11.66 -4.07
CA GLY A 53 -3.74 -10.48 -3.32
C GLY A 53 -5.11 -10.66 -2.73
N ALA A 54 -5.54 -9.66 -1.99
CA ALA A 54 -6.91 -9.54 -1.51
C ALA A 54 -7.42 -8.13 -1.80
N GLU A 55 -8.68 -8.05 -2.22
CA GLU A 55 -9.41 -6.81 -2.37
C GLU A 55 -10.22 -6.53 -1.09
N PRO A 56 -10.45 -5.25 -0.76
CA PRO A 56 -11.26 -4.91 0.41
C PRO A 56 -12.69 -5.46 0.22
N ASN A 57 -13.18 -6.16 1.24
CA ASN A 57 -14.50 -6.82 1.27
C ASN A 57 -14.65 -8.06 0.38
N GLN A 58 -13.55 -8.64 -0.13
CA GLN A 58 -13.59 -9.96 -0.75
C GLN A 58 -13.30 -11.08 0.25
N ASN A 59 -13.73 -12.30 -0.06
CA ASN A 59 -13.37 -13.48 0.71
C ASN A 59 -11.86 -13.74 0.57
N ALA A 60 -11.24 -14.26 1.64
CA ALA A 60 -9.83 -14.63 1.64
C ALA A 60 -9.47 -15.53 0.44
N THR A 61 -8.42 -15.13 -0.27
CA THR A 61 -7.92 -15.77 -1.48
C THR A 61 -7.35 -17.14 -1.15
N ARG A 62 -7.83 -18.18 -1.84
CA ARG A 62 -7.39 -19.57 -1.59
C ARG A 62 -6.05 -19.84 -2.27
N LEU A 63 -4.94 -19.73 -1.53
CA LEU A 63 -3.57 -19.87 -2.05
C LEU A 63 -3.22 -21.28 -2.56
N GLY A 64 -3.72 -22.31 -1.90
CA GLY A 64 -3.30 -23.68 -2.18
C GLY A 64 -3.33 -24.55 -0.95
N THR A 65 -2.70 -25.72 -1.04
CA THR A 65 -2.68 -26.70 0.03
C THR A 65 -1.26 -26.98 0.51
N LEU A 66 -1.15 -27.18 1.82
CA LEU A 66 0.05 -27.71 2.47
C LEU A 66 0.17 -29.22 2.20
N THR A 67 1.32 -29.80 2.56
CA THR A 67 1.59 -31.25 2.42
C THR A 67 0.61 -32.15 3.18
N ASN A 68 -0.07 -31.62 4.19
CA ASN A 68 -1.12 -32.29 4.97
C ASN A 68 -2.53 -32.09 4.39
N ASP A 69 -2.66 -31.57 3.17
CA ASP A 69 -3.91 -31.23 2.47
C ASP A 69 -4.75 -30.11 3.12
N SER A 70 -4.18 -29.39 4.11
CA SER A 70 -4.85 -28.22 4.68
C SER A 70 -4.85 -27.05 3.69
N LEU A 71 -6.04 -26.53 3.37
CA LEU A 71 -6.22 -25.38 2.49
C LEU A 71 -5.79 -24.07 3.18
N VAL A 72 -4.77 -23.43 2.62
CA VAL A 72 -4.27 -22.13 3.05
C VAL A 72 -5.02 -21.02 2.33
N ARG A 73 -5.45 -20.03 3.10
CA ARG A 73 -6.07 -18.81 2.61
C ARG A 73 -5.23 -17.60 2.98
N LEU A 74 -5.29 -16.61 2.12
CA LEU A 74 -4.64 -15.31 2.25
C LEU A 74 -5.73 -14.26 2.45
N ASP A 75 -5.63 -13.51 3.53
CA ASP A 75 -6.33 -12.24 3.67
C ASP A 75 -5.28 -11.13 3.75
N ALA A 76 -5.53 -10.02 3.07
CA ALA A 76 -4.54 -8.97 2.93
C ALA A 76 -5.18 -7.59 2.92
N TRP A 77 -4.45 -6.63 3.46
CA TRP A 77 -4.86 -5.23 3.51
C TRP A 77 -3.72 -4.35 3.03
N GLY A 78 -4.09 -3.29 2.33
CA GLY A 78 -3.17 -2.24 1.91
C GLY A 78 -3.53 -0.93 2.58
N GLU A 79 -2.51 -0.11 2.80
CA GLU A 79 -2.65 1.25 3.28
C GLU A 79 -1.75 2.16 2.46
N ILE A 80 -2.28 3.33 2.11
CA ILE A 80 -1.52 4.39 1.46
C ILE A 80 -1.56 5.60 2.39
N SER A 81 -0.43 5.92 2.99
CA SER A 81 -0.30 7.06 3.90
C SER A 81 0.76 8.02 3.37
N MET A 82 0.34 9.22 2.97
CA MET A 82 1.23 10.28 2.46
C MET A 82 2.19 9.81 1.34
N GLY A 83 1.75 8.85 0.51
CA GLY A 83 2.56 8.28 -0.57
C GLY A 83 3.61 7.25 -0.19
N ALA A 84 3.53 6.72 1.03
CA ALA A 84 4.07 5.41 1.33
C ALA A 84 2.99 4.35 1.11
N GLU A 85 3.31 3.34 0.30
CA GLU A 85 2.52 2.12 0.16
C GLU A 85 3.03 1.09 1.17
N THR A 86 2.13 0.68 2.06
CA THR A 86 2.36 -0.38 3.04
C THR A 86 1.23 -1.39 2.95
N ALA A 87 1.52 -2.66 3.20
CA ALA A 87 0.49 -3.68 3.23
C ALA A 87 0.81 -4.74 4.27
N GLY A 88 -0.22 -5.41 4.77
CA GLY A 88 -0.07 -6.58 5.60
C GLY A 88 -0.92 -7.72 5.08
N PHE A 89 -0.64 -8.92 5.59
CA PHE A 89 -1.44 -10.09 5.28
C PHE A 89 -1.44 -11.11 6.41
N THR A 90 -2.48 -11.94 6.42
CA THR A 90 -2.60 -13.14 7.25
C THR A 90 -2.74 -14.36 6.38
N LEU A 91 -2.11 -15.44 6.83
CA LEU A 91 -2.29 -16.77 6.29
C LEU A 91 -2.96 -17.64 7.33
N PHE A 92 -4.02 -18.33 6.95
CA PHE A 92 -4.73 -19.21 7.87
C PHE A 92 -5.32 -20.41 7.15
N THR A 93 -5.53 -21.47 7.90
CA THR A 93 -6.34 -22.61 7.49
C THR A 93 -7.68 -22.58 8.22
N ILE A 94 -8.68 -23.26 7.64
CA ILE A 94 -9.95 -23.48 8.33
C ILE A 94 -10.17 -24.98 8.43
N GLU A 95 -10.27 -25.48 9.65
CA GLU A 95 -10.55 -26.87 9.98
C GLU A 95 -11.88 -26.93 10.73
N GLY A 96 -12.94 -27.35 10.02
CA GLY A 96 -14.29 -27.30 10.55
C GLY A 96 -14.72 -25.87 10.89
N ASN A 97 -14.91 -25.58 12.17
CA ASN A 97 -15.30 -24.25 12.68
C ASN A 97 -14.14 -23.51 13.37
N HIS A 98 -12.91 -24.01 13.25
CA HIS A 98 -11.73 -23.39 13.84
C HIS A 98 -10.86 -22.75 12.75
N VAL A 99 -10.41 -21.52 13.02
CA VAL A 99 -9.44 -20.81 12.19
C VAL A 99 -8.08 -20.99 12.85
N ASN A 100 -7.12 -21.51 12.10
CA ASN A 100 -5.75 -21.69 12.58
C ASN A 100 -4.82 -20.75 11.81
N ASP A 101 -4.27 -19.77 12.51
CA ASP A 101 -3.35 -18.80 11.93
C ASP A 101 -1.97 -19.43 11.69
N ILE A 102 -1.50 -19.35 10.45
CA ILE A 102 -0.18 -19.83 10.01
C ILE A 102 0.85 -18.71 10.14
N ALA A 103 0.47 -17.51 9.69
CA ALA A 103 1.34 -16.34 9.72
C ALA A 103 0.52 -15.06 9.78
N HIS A 104 1.03 -14.07 10.51
CA HIS A 104 0.52 -12.71 10.53
C HIS A 104 1.68 -11.76 10.24
N VAL A 105 1.60 -11.05 9.12
CA VAL A 105 2.58 -10.06 8.70
C VAL A 105 1.89 -8.71 8.72
N PRO A 106 2.12 -7.90 9.77
CA PRO A 106 1.32 -6.71 10.01
C PRO A 106 1.60 -5.61 8.98
N GLU A 107 2.85 -5.51 8.53
CA GLU A 107 3.31 -4.43 7.68
C GLU A 107 4.53 -4.87 6.85
N LEU A 108 4.46 -4.59 5.56
CA LEU A 108 5.48 -4.73 4.54
C LEU A 108 5.50 -3.43 3.75
N GLN A 109 6.69 -2.95 3.43
CA GLN A 109 6.86 -1.82 2.53
C GLN A 109 6.90 -2.29 1.07
N LEU A 110 6.63 -1.37 0.14
CA LEU A 110 6.68 -1.66 -1.29
C LEU A 110 8.03 -2.29 -1.69
N GLY A 111 7.99 -3.48 -2.28
CA GLY A 111 9.16 -4.27 -2.67
C GLY A 111 9.88 -5.02 -1.56
N GLU A 112 9.44 -4.87 -0.33
CA GLU A 112 9.87 -5.74 0.76
C GLU A 112 9.28 -7.14 0.57
N SER A 113 10.06 -8.14 0.98
CA SER A 113 9.66 -9.54 0.93
C SER A 113 9.73 -10.20 2.29
N THR A 114 8.85 -11.16 2.50
CA THR A 114 8.82 -12.01 3.69
C THR A 114 8.60 -13.46 3.28
N THR A 115 9.19 -14.38 4.02
CA THR A 115 9.07 -15.82 3.76
C THR A 115 8.33 -16.48 4.90
N VAL A 116 7.29 -17.22 4.57
CA VAL A 116 6.53 -18.06 5.50
C VAL A 116 6.91 -19.52 5.28
N ALA A 117 7.43 -20.16 6.32
CA ALA A 117 7.90 -21.54 6.26
C ALA A 117 6.77 -22.50 5.80
N GLY A 118 7.07 -23.34 4.82
CA GLY A 118 6.13 -24.33 4.27
C GLY A 118 5.07 -23.76 3.31
N VAL A 119 4.98 -22.44 3.14
CA VAL A 119 4.05 -21.81 2.18
C VAL A 119 4.81 -21.16 1.03
N GLY A 120 5.75 -20.27 1.33
CA GLY A 120 6.54 -19.58 0.31
C GLY A 120 6.91 -18.15 0.67
N THR A 121 7.39 -17.41 -0.32
CA THR A 121 7.84 -16.01 -0.19
C THR A 121 6.86 -15.07 -0.85
N PHE A 122 6.52 -13.99 -0.14
CA PHE A 122 5.63 -12.93 -0.58
C PHE A 122 6.42 -11.63 -0.70
N THR A 123 6.28 -10.93 -1.82
CA THR A 123 6.89 -9.60 -2.03
C THR A 123 5.79 -8.60 -2.30
N LEU A 124 5.71 -7.50 -1.54
CA LEU A 124 4.68 -6.48 -1.76
C LEU A 124 4.92 -5.81 -3.12
N LYS A 125 3.95 -5.95 -4.03
CA LYS A 125 4.00 -5.35 -5.36
C LYS A 125 3.28 -4.01 -5.40
N GLU A 126 2.10 -3.93 -4.82
CA GLU A 126 1.25 -2.74 -4.88
C GLU A 126 0.23 -2.76 -3.74
N ALA A 127 0.01 -1.61 -3.11
CA ALA A 127 -1.12 -1.39 -2.19
C ALA A 127 -2.18 -0.52 -2.87
N HIS A 128 -3.45 -0.84 -2.65
CA HIS A 128 -4.59 -0.10 -3.19
C HIS A 128 -5.37 0.55 -2.04
N SER A 129 -5.80 1.81 -2.21
CA SER A 129 -6.73 2.49 -1.28
C SER A 129 -8.13 2.58 -1.88
N GLY A 130 -9.16 2.24 -1.11
CA GLY A 130 -10.53 2.15 -1.61
C GLY A 130 -11.25 3.48 -1.87
N ILE A 131 -10.86 4.60 -1.22
CA ILE A 131 -11.66 5.85 -1.28
C ILE A 131 -10.81 7.14 -1.42
N VAL A 132 -9.71 7.33 -0.67
CA VAL A 132 -8.86 8.54 -0.75
C VAL A 132 -7.43 8.26 -0.25
N TRP A 133 -6.42 8.69 -1.01
CA TRP A 133 -4.97 8.47 -0.79
C TRP A 133 -4.32 9.31 0.33
N PHE A 134 -5.09 10.20 0.97
CA PHE A 134 -4.59 11.19 1.94
C PHE A 134 -4.90 10.84 3.39
N THR A 135 -5.73 9.83 3.61
CA THR A 135 -6.10 9.31 4.93
C THR A 135 -5.77 7.83 4.98
N PRO A 136 -5.23 7.31 6.09
CA PRO A 136 -5.01 5.89 6.28
C PRO A 136 -6.35 5.18 6.17
N ASN A 137 -6.61 4.59 5.00
CA ASN A 137 -7.87 3.94 4.71
C ASN A 137 -7.56 2.51 4.27
N PRO A 138 -8.08 1.49 4.96
CA PRO A 138 -7.84 0.10 4.60
C PRO A 138 -8.36 -0.16 3.19
N GLY A 139 -7.47 -0.60 2.32
CA GLY A 139 -7.81 -1.14 1.01
C GLY A 139 -7.16 -2.49 0.79
N GLY A 140 -6.94 -2.86 -0.46
CA GLY A 140 -6.39 -4.17 -0.84
C GLY A 140 -4.89 -4.11 -1.12
N ALA A 141 -4.26 -5.26 -1.30
CA ALA A 141 -2.86 -5.32 -1.68
C ALA A 141 -2.59 -6.53 -2.59
N THR A 142 -1.61 -6.37 -3.48
CA THR A 142 -1.11 -7.45 -4.33
C THR A 142 0.35 -7.75 -4.02
N PHE A 143 0.67 -9.03 -4.08
CA PHE A 143 1.96 -9.59 -3.75
C PHE A 143 2.43 -10.52 -4.87
N CYS A 144 3.74 -10.52 -5.12
CA CYS A 144 4.38 -11.58 -5.89
C CYS A 144 4.65 -12.76 -4.96
N PHE A 145 4.08 -13.91 -5.27
CA PHE A 145 4.18 -15.14 -4.49
C PHE A 145 5.05 -16.17 -5.20
N THR A 146 6.06 -16.65 -4.47
CA THR A 146 6.91 -17.78 -4.87
C THR A 146 6.62 -18.92 -3.91
N PRO A 147 5.93 -19.99 -4.34
CA PRO A 147 5.59 -21.09 -3.46
C PRO A 147 6.84 -21.83 -2.99
N ASP A 148 6.78 -22.35 -1.76
CA ASP A 148 7.72 -23.35 -1.30
C ASP A 148 7.59 -24.63 -2.16
N PRO A 149 8.67 -25.38 -2.44
CA PRO A 149 8.59 -26.62 -3.21
C PRO A 149 7.62 -27.66 -2.65
N THR A 150 7.33 -27.59 -1.35
CA THR A 150 6.38 -28.48 -0.66
C THR A 150 4.93 -27.99 -0.69
N PHE A 151 4.69 -26.75 -1.17
CA PHE A 151 3.38 -26.14 -1.25
C PHE A 151 2.72 -26.38 -2.60
N THR A 152 1.47 -26.82 -2.61
CA THR A 152 0.71 -27.02 -3.84
C THR A 152 -0.16 -25.79 -4.12
N VAL A 153 0.23 -25.01 -5.12
CA VAL A 153 -0.50 -23.82 -5.55
C VAL A 153 -1.83 -24.22 -6.18
N ASN A 154 -2.91 -23.55 -5.79
CA ASN A 154 -4.23 -23.74 -6.40
C ASN A 154 -4.18 -23.36 -7.90
N PRO A 155 -4.65 -24.20 -8.84
CA PRO A 155 -4.53 -23.93 -10.27
C PRO A 155 -5.50 -22.86 -10.80
N TYR A 156 -6.46 -22.39 -9.99
CA TYR A 156 -7.53 -21.47 -10.41
C TYR A 156 -7.21 -19.97 -10.16
N PHE A 157 -5.93 -19.60 -10.15
CA PHE A 157 -5.50 -18.19 -10.14
C PHE A 157 -5.46 -17.58 -11.54
#